data_AF-F1T3V7-F1
#
_entry.id   AF-F1T3V7-F1
#
_cell.length_a   1.000
_cell.length_b   1.000
_cell.length_c   1.000
_cell.angle_alpha   90.00
_cell.angle_beta   90.00
_cell.angle_gamma   90.00
#
_symmetry.space_group_name_H-M   'P 1'
#
loop_
_entity.id
_entity.type
_entity.pdbx_description
1 polymer ?
#
loop_
_entity_poly.entity_id
_entity_poly.type
_entity_poly.pdbx_seq_one_letter_code
_entity_poly.pdbx_strand_id
1 'polypeptide(L)'
;MDTCGKIYEEALRQARATKVFIYNPYVSFCTFETYQQCVHNICASDLYARQRGSFAKRALGVSFEKLMCPILCVACNKRCDSFICKSCFHRLLWINPVWSCPNCSAPGGWLTCSECSDSWGFASCQAVYEFSSYTRQLILQFKDQRDTRLSACLAALLACFYRFMCSTFYANNANMRTVKSRLLSSQQTLQNIYHAPLRLPHNAVCFIPATRKAYRYRGFDHMELVTQLFAYALGISYCDILIRPYALDQRQLSKQERVANLTGTISVLQDMSNKRVLVLDDVITTGASMREAARALKQANAADVSALAFARVW
;
A
#
# COMPACT_ATOMS: atom_id res chain seq x y z
N MET A 1 -12.88 9.10 -19.67
CA MET A 1 -13.11 7.93 -18.80
C MET A 1 -12.05 6.90 -19.12
N ASP A 2 -11.03 6.80 -18.26
CA ASP A 2 -9.94 5.85 -18.41
C ASP A 2 -10.41 4.40 -18.36
N THR A 3 -9.66 3.54 -19.03
CA THR A 3 -9.91 2.11 -19.24
C THR A 3 -10.21 1.36 -17.94
N CYS A 4 -9.62 1.79 -16.81
CA CYS A 4 -9.83 1.21 -15.49
C CYS A 4 -11.25 1.45 -14.94
N GLY A 5 -11.81 2.64 -15.15
CA GLY A 5 -13.17 2.97 -14.69
C GLY A 5 -14.25 2.16 -15.43
N LYS A 6 -14.04 1.90 -16.73
CA LYS A 6 -14.97 1.09 -17.54
C LYS A 6 -14.96 -0.39 -17.16
N ILE A 7 -13.77 -0.95 -16.89
CA ILE A 7 -13.62 -2.33 -16.41
C ILE A 7 -14.31 -2.48 -15.04
N TYR A 8 -14.13 -1.50 -14.15
CA TYR A 8 -14.73 -1.52 -12.82
C TYR A 8 -16.27 -1.38 -12.84
N GLU A 9 -16.82 -0.46 -13.64
CA GLU A 9 -18.28 -0.30 -13.80
C GLU A 9 -18.94 -1.56 -14.37
N GLU A 10 -18.29 -2.24 -15.33
CA GLU A 10 -18.78 -3.50 -15.87
C GLU A 10 -18.73 -4.64 -14.84
N ALA A 11 -17.71 -4.64 -13.96
CA ALA A 11 -17.60 -5.58 -12.86
C ALA A 11 -18.78 -5.42 -11.88
N LEU A 12 -19.10 -4.16 -11.51
CA LEU A 12 -20.20 -3.78 -10.63
C LEU A 12 -21.57 -4.07 -11.24
N ARG A 13 -21.78 -3.76 -12.52
CA ARG A 13 -23.04 -4.02 -13.23
C ARG A 13 -23.41 -5.49 -13.22
N GLN A 14 -22.45 -6.34 -13.51
CA GLN A 14 -22.63 -7.79 -13.51
C GLN A 14 -22.77 -8.39 -12.10
N ALA A 15 -22.13 -7.80 -11.08
CA ALA A 15 -22.31 -8.18 -9.69
C ALA A 15 -23.73 -7.89 -9.18
N ARG A 16 -24.32 -6.76 -9.59
CA ARG A 16 -25.73 -6.43 -9.31
C ARG A 16 -26.73 -7.42 -9.92
N ALA A 17 -26.37 -8.07 -11.03
CA ALA A 17 -27.27 -8.97 -11.78
C ALA A 17 -27.42 -10.38 -11.17
N THR A 18 -26.50 -10.84 -10.32
CA THR A 18 -26.41 -12.27 -9.94
C THR A 18 -27.12 -12.66 -8.63
N LYS A 19 -27.68 -11.72 -7.86
CA LYS A 19 -28.56 -11.87 -6.67
C LYS A 19 -28.19 -12.90 -5.56
N VAL A 20 -27.13 -13.70 -5.67
CA VAL A 20 -26.64 -14.60 -4.62
C VAL A 20 -25.11 -14.62 -4.64
N PHE A 21 -24.50 -13.82 -3.77
CA PHE A 21 -23.10 -13.97 -3.39
C PHE A 21 -23.01 -13.67 -1.89
N ILE A 22 -22.44 -14.60 -1.12
CA ILE A 22 -22.02 -14.31 0.25
C ILE A 22 -21.00 -13.18 0.13
N TYR A 23 -21.40 -11.99 0.55
CA TYR A 23 -20.54 -10.81 0.54
C TYR A 23 -19.37 -11.06 1.50
N ASN A 24 -18.21 -11.42 0.96
CA ASN A 24 -16.97 -11.50 1.72
C ASN A 24 -16.05 -10.34 1.30
N PRO A 25 -15.97 -9.26 2.09
CA PRO A 25 -15.08 -8.15 1.82
C PRO A 25 -13.60 -8.52 2.04
N TYR A 26 -13.30 -9.72 2.54
CA TYR A 26 -11.94 -10.16 2.83
C TYR A 26 -11.50 -11.40 2.07
N VAL A 27 -10.47 -11.25 1.24
CA VAL A 27 -9.90 -12.36 0.45
C VAL A 27 -8.39 -12.23 0.38
N SER A 28 -7.66 -13.32 0.60
CA SER A 28 -6.20 -13.29 0.50
C SER A 28 -5.74 -13.24 -0.96
N PHE A 29 -4.83 -12.32 -1.28
CA PHE A 29 -4.29 -12.11 -2.63
C PHE A 29 -2.80 -12.48 -2.74
N CYS A 30 -2.27 -13.10 -1.70
CA CYS A 30 -0.87 -13.51 -1.61
C CYS A 30 -0.79 -14.78 -0.76
N THR A 31 0.00 -15.76 -1.19
CA THR A 31 0.33 -16.91 -0.35
C THR A 31 1.43 -16.55 0.66
N PHE A 32 1.52 -17.31 1.74
CA PHE A 32 2.60 -17.10 2.72
C PHE A 32 3.98 -17.30 2.07
N GLU A 33 4.08 -18.27 1.17
CA GLU A 33 5.29 -18.63 0.44
C GLU A 33 5.73 -17.50 -0.52
N THR A 34 4.79 -16.93 -1.29
CA THR A 34 5.09 -15.77 -2.15
C THR A 34 5.49 -14.53 -1.35
N TYR A 35 4.86 -14.31 -0.19
CA TYR A 35 5.27 -13.24 0.72
C TYR A 35 6.70 -13.46 1.24
N GLN A 36 7.02 -14.66 1.73
CA GLN A 36 8.37 -14.97 2.23
C GLN A 36 9.43 -14.82 1.14
N GLN A 37 9.14 -15.28 -0.07
CA GLN A 37 10.05 -15.12 -1.21
C GLN A 37 10.28 -13.63 -1.53
N CYS A 38 9.22 -12.82 -1.51
CA CYS A 38 9.34 -11.38 -1.75
C CYS A 38 10.17 -10.69 -0.66
N VAL A 39 9.95 -11.02 0.62
CA VAL A 39 10.75 -10.52 1.74
C VAL A 39 12.21 -10.93 1.58
N HIS A 40 12.48 -12.18 1.22
CA HIS A 40 13.85 -12.66 1.01
C HIS A 40 14.57 -11.86 -0.07
N ASN A 41 13.92 -11.66 -1.23
CA ASN A 41 14.48 -10.89 -2.34
C ASN A 41 14.76 -9.41 -1.96
N ILE A 42 13.86 -8.80 -1.17
CA ILE A 42 14.05 -7.43 -0.67
C ILE A 42 15.21 -7.38 0.33
N CYS A 43 15.25 -8.29 1.29
CA CYS A 43 16.31 -8.35 2.30
C CYS A 43 17.70 -8.65 1.73
N ALA A 44 17.76 -9.38 0.60
CA ALA A 44 19.00 -9.66 -0.12
C ALA A 44 19.52 -8.47 -0.96
N SER A 45 18.72 -7.40 -1.09
CA SER A 45 19.12 -6.21 -1.87
C SER A 45 20.13 -5.35 -1.11
N ASP A 46 21.07 -4.76 -1.85
CA ASP A 46 21.99 -3.75 -1.33
C ASP A 46 21.26 -2.54 -0.73
N LEU A 47 20.08 -2.21 -1.26
CA LEU A 47 19.22 -1.13 -0.77
C LEU A 47 18.83 -1.37 0.68
N TYR A 48 18.39 -2.58 1.02
CA TYR A 48 18.05 -2.95 2.39
C TYR A 48 19.29 -3.01 3.29
N ALA A 49 20.41 -3.53 2.78
CA ALA A 49 21.67 -3.63 3.54
C ALA A 49 22.23 -2.27 3.96
N ARG A 50 22.19 -1.27 3.06
CA ARG A 50 22.66 0.11 3.33
C ARG A 50 21.90 0.78 4.47
N GLN A 51 20.59 0.52 4.55
CA GLN A 51 19.69 1.13 5.53
C GLN A 51 19.81 0.50 6.93
N ARG A 52 20.40 -0.69 7.07
CA ARG A 52 20.66 -1.32 8.37
C ARG A 52 21.99 -0.89 9.03
N GLY A 53 22.81 -0.07 8.37
CA GLY A 53 24.16 0.24 8.84
C GLY A 53 25.08 -0.99 8.81
N SER A 54 26.39 -0.78 8.97
CA SER A 54 27.45 -1.78 8.71
C SER A 54 27.39 -3.08 9.53
N PHE A 55 26.44 -3.23 10.45
CA PHE A 55 26.21 -4.47 11.20
C PHE A 55 25.85 -5.66 10.29
N ALA A 56 25.29 -5.41 9.10
CA ALA A 56 24.87 -6.45 8.15
C ALA A 56 25.99 -7.01 7.25
N LYS A 57 27.25 -6.57 7.39
CA LYS A 57 28.38 -7.19 6.65
C LYS A 57 28.73 -8.62 7.14
N ARG A 58 27.99 -9.18 8.11
CA ARG A 58 28.10 -10.58 8.56
C ARG A 58 26.88 -11.46 8.27
N ALA A 59 26.01 -11.07 7.34
CA ALA A 59 24.80 -11.82 7.00
C ALA A 59 25.01 -12.99 6.01
N LEU A 60 26.11 -13.74 6.12
CA LEU A 60 26.32 -15.05 5.47
C LEU A 60 26.98 -16.03 6.45
N GLY A 61 26.32 -16.28 7.58
CA GLY A 61 26.76 -17.21 8.63
C GLY A 61 25.68 -17.45 9.68
N VAL A 62 24.57 -18.07 9.29
CA VAL A 62 23.25 -18.06 9.95
C VAL A 62 23.16 -18.90 11.26
N SER A 63 24.26 -19.26 11.91
CA SER A 63 24.20 -20.22 13.03
C SER A 63 24.16 -19.58 14.43
N PHE A 64 24.89 -18.48 14.69
CA PHE A 64 25.06 -17.98 16.06
C PHE A 64 24.06 -16.87 16.47
N GLU A 65 23.69 -15.97 15.55
CA GLU A 65 22.80 -14.84 15.85
C GLU A 65 21.33 -15.27 16.09
N LYS A 66 20.87 -16.33 15.42
CA LYS A 66 19.51 -16.90 15.62
C LYS A 66 19.30 -17.51 17.01
N LEU A 67 20.37 -17.88 17.71
CA LEU A 67 20.32 -18.37 19.10
C LEU A 67 20.20 -17.23 20.11
N MET A 68 20.87 -16.09 19.87
CA MET A 68 20.90 -14.95 20.80
C MET A 68 19.79 -13.92 20.55
N CYS A 69 19.24 -13.84 19.34
CA CYS A 69 18.13 -12.95 18.98
C CYS A 69 17.10 -13.69 18.13
N PRO A 70 16.17 -14.44 18.75
CA PRO A 70 15.13 -15.15 18.00
C PRO A 70 14.26 -14.14 17.24
N ILE A 71 14.02 -14.40 15.96
CA ILE A 71 13.03 -13.62 15.20
C ILE A 71 11.66 -13.93 15.82
N LEU A 72 11.05 -12.91 16.41
CA LEU A 72 9.71 -12.98 16.97
C LEU A 72 8.71 -12.46 15.94
N CYS A 73 7.57 -13.13 15.84
CA CYS A 73 6.45 -12.66 15.06
C CYS A 73 5.95 -11.34 15.65
N VAL A 74 5.92 -10.28 14.85
CA VAL A 74 5.43 -8.95 15.24
C VAL A 74 4.03 -8.99 15.85
N ALA A 75 3.18 -9.86 15.32
CA ALA A 75 1.76 -9.92 15.66
C ALA A 75 1.43 -10.79 16.88
N CYS A 76 2.19 -11.85 17.16
CA CYS A 76 1.88 -12.76 18.29
C CYS A 76 3.05 -12.96 19.27
N ASN A 77 4.19 -12.32 18.99
CA ASN A 77 5.42 -12.38 19.78
C ASN A 77 6.00 -13.80 19.97
N LYS A 78 5.56 -14.78 19.18
CA LYS A 78 6.11 -16.15 19.18
C LYS A 78 7.30 -16.25 18.23
N ARG A 79 8.28 -17.08 18.56
CA ARG A 79 9.44 -17.37 17.70
C ARG A 79 9.00 -17.95 16.35
N CYS A 80 9.54 -17.43 15.26
CA CYS A 80 9.32 -17.93 13.91
C CYS A 80 10.47 -17.57 12.96
N ASP A 81 10.45 -18.08 11.73
CA ASP A 81 11.51 -17.84 10.74
C ASP A 81 11.29 -16.59 9.87
N SER A 82 10.22 -15.83 10.13
CA SER A 82 9.82 -14.63 9.38
C SER A 82 9.32 -13.53 10.32
N PHE A 83 9.15 -12.30 9.81
CA PHE A 83 8.59 -11.18 10.60
C PHE A 83 7.13 -11.41 11.03
N ILE A 84 6.37 -12.14 10.22
CA ILE A 84 5.00 -12.57 10.52
C ILE A 84 4.96 -14.09 10.36
N CYS A 85 4.53 -14.83 11.37
CA CYS A 85 4.39 -16.28 11.26
C CYS A 85 3.18 -16.67 10.39
N LYS A 86 3.20 -17.88 9.81
CA LYS A 86 2.14 -18.38 8.90
C LYS A 86 0.73 -18.26 9.48
N SER A 87 0.55 -18.51 10.78
CA SER A 87 -0.77 -18.38 11.42
C SER A 87 -1.23 -16.92 11.55
N CYS A 88 -0.33 -15.98 11.85
CA CYS A 88 -0.66 -14.56 11.90
C CYS A 88 -0.94 -13.98 10.50
N PHE A 89 -0.22 -14.45 9.49
CA PHE A 89 -0.41 -14.03 8.10
C PHE A 89 -1.84 -14.30 7.63
N HIS A 90 -2.39 -15.49 7.92
CA HIS A 90 -3.76 -15.84 7.56
C HIS A 90 -4.85 -15.10 8.37
N ARG A 91 -4.47 -14.40 9.45
CA ARG A 91 -5.40 -13.56 10.23
C ARG A 91 -5.45 -12.11 9.76
N LEU A 92 -4.61 -11.73 8.79
CA LEU A 92 -4.68 -10.41 8.19
C LEU A 92 -5.97 -10.29 7.36
N LEU A 93 -6.76 -9.25 7.62
CA LEU A 93 -8.01 -8.97 6.92
C LEU A 93 -7.72 -8.18 5.64
N TRP A 94 -7.44 -8.90 4.56
CA TRP A 94 -7.15 -8.35 3.23
C TRP A 94 -8.40 -7.75 2.61
N ILE A 95 -8.43 -6.45 2.34
CA ILE A 95 -9.60 -5.82 1.71
C ILE A 95 -9.71 -6.29 0.25
N ASN A 96 -10.88 -6.79 -0.12
CA ASN A 96 -11.17 -7.21 -1.49
C ASN A 96 -11.34 -5.98 -2.39
N PRO A 97 -10.45 -5.74 -3.38
CA PRO A 97 -10.48 -4.56 -4.23
C PRO A 97 -11.70 -4.50 -5.16
N VAL A 98 -12.38 -5.64 -5.41
CA VAL A 98 -13.64 -5.68 -6.17
C VAL A 98 -14.78 -5.04 -5.38
N TRP A 99 -14.76 -5.24 -4.06
CA TRP A 99 -15.83 -4.85 -3.14
C TRP A 99 -15.45 -3.69 -2.24
N SER A 100 -14.31 -3.04 -2.48
CA SER A 100 -13.88 -1.86 -1.74
C SER A 100 -14.35 -0.58 -2.44
N CYS A 101 -14.52 0.50 -1.68
CA CYS A 101 -14.88 1.79 -2.25
C CYS A 101 -13.72 2.30 -3.15
N PRO A 102 -13.98 2.71 -4.40
CA PRO A 102 -12.91 3.13 -5.32
C PRO A 102 -12.19 4.42 -4.89
N ASN A 103 -12.82 5.23 -4.02
CA ASN A 103 -12.29 6.51 -3.55
C ASN A 103 -11.50 6.39 -2.24
N CYS A 104 -12.03 5.67 -1.24
CA CYS A 104 -11.42 5.58 0.09
C CYS A 104 -11.01 4.16 0.49
N SER A 105 -11.22 3.17 -0.37
CA SER A 105 -10.99 1.75 -0.08
C SER A 105 -11.74 1.19 1.13
N ALA A 106 -12.85 1.82 1.54
CA ALA A 106 -13.74 1.26 2.55
C ALA A 106 -14.16 -0.18 2.19
N PRO A 107 -14.02 -1.16 3.12
CA PRO A 107 -14.66 -2.45 2.93
C PRO A 107 -16.17 -2.22 2.85
N GLY A 108 -16.86 -2.90 1.93
CA GLY A 108 -18.29 -2.64 1.69
C GLY A 108 -18.61 -1.95 0.36
N GLY A 109 -17.62 -1.26 -0.23
CA GLY A 109 -17.76 -0.69 -1.57
C GLY A 109 -18.55 0.62 -1.58
N TRP A 110 -18.94 1.06 -2.76
CA TRP A 110 -19.80 2.25 -2.90
C TRP A 110 -21.15 2.09 -2.18
N LEU A 111 -21.68 0.88 -2.12
CA LEU A 111 -23.01 0.60 -1.57
C LEU A 111 -23.14 0.91 -0.07
N THR A 112 -22.05 0.82 0.68
CA THR A 112 -22.04 1.06 2.13
C THR A 112 -21.11 2.20 2.51
N CYS A 113 -20.46 2.85 1.55
CA CYS A 113 -19.50 3.91 1.84
C CYS A 113 -20.24 5.20 2.25
N SER A 114 -20.27 5.51 3.55
CA SER A 114 -20.76 6.77 4.12
C SER A 114 -19.74 7.92 4.08
N GLU A 115 -18.46 7.63 3.85
CA GLU A 115 -17.36 8.59 4.02
C GLU A 115 -17.04 9.43 2.77
N CYS A 116 -17.48 8.99 1.59
CA CYS A 116 -17.18 9.67 0.33
C CYS A 116 -18.43 10.31 -0.25
N SER A 117 -18.52 11.65 -0.13
CA SER A 117 -19.45 12.45 -0.94
C SER A 117 -18.92 12.69 -2.36
N ASP A 118 -17.61 12.92 -2.48
CA ASP A 118 -16.95 13.38 -3.71
C ASP A 118 -15.75 12.50 -4.10
N SER A 119 -15.31 12.64 -5.36
CA SER A 119 -14.08 12.01 -5.84
C SER A 119 -12.86 12.56 -5.11
N TRP A 120 -11.96 11.67 -4.70
CA TRP A 120 -10.70 12.04 -4.04
C TRP A 120 -9.62 12.52 -5.01
N GLY A 121 -9.95 12.63 -6.30
CA GLY A 121 -9.02 13.07 -7.33
C GLY A 121 -8.01 12.00 -7.76
N PHE A 122 -8.14 10.75 -7.32
CA PHE A 122 -7.36 9.62 -7.84
C PHE A 122 -8.15 8.87 -8.91
N ALA A 123 -7.47 8.20 -9.84
CA ALA A 123 -8.08 7.20 -10.70
C ALA A 123 -8.47 5.94 -9.92
N SER A 124 -7.67 5.57 -8.93
CA SER A 124 -8.01 4.50 -7.97
C SER A 124 -7.31 4.70 -6.64
N CYS A 125 -8.01 4.39 -5.55
CA CYS A 125 -7.45 4.38 -4.20
C CYS A 125 -7.74 3.04 -3.55
N GLN A 126 -6.68 2.32 -3.17
CA GLN A 126 -6.79 0.98 -2.60
C GLN A 126 -6.02 0.89 -1.28
N ALA A 127 -6.53 0.09 -0.36
CA ALA A 127 -5.86 -0.30 0.86
C ALA A 127 -5.73 -1.82 0.88
N VAL A 128 -4.57 -2.33 1.31
CA VAL A 128 -4.34 -3.78 1.34
C VAL A 128 -5.17 -4.43 2.46
N TYR A 129 -5.26 -3.78 3.61
CA TYR A 129 -5.89 -4.37 4.79
C TYR A 129 -6.88 -3.44 5.49
N GLU A 130 -7.79 -4.04 6.25
CA GLU A 130 -8.51 -3.33 7.30
C GLU A 130 -7.56 -2.99 8.46
N PHE A 131 -7.76 -1.83 9.07
CA PHE A 131 -7.05 -1.40 10.27
C PHE A 131 -7.55 -2.14 11.53
N SER A 132 -7.25 -3.43 11.58
CA SER A 132 -7.49 -4.34 12.70
C SER A 132 -6.35 -4.31 13.73
N SER A 133 -6.51 -5.04 14.84
CA SER A 133 -5.46 -5.17 15.87
C SER A 133 -4.13 -5.68 15.32
N TYR A 134 -4.14 -6.60 14.36
CA TYR A 134 -2.96 -7.19 13.74
C TYR A 134 -2.19 -6.18 12.87
N THR A 135 -2.91 -5.45 12.00
CA THR A 135 -2.30 -4.45 11.10
C THR A 135 -1.86 -3.22 11.86
N ARG A 136 -2.62 -2.82 12.90
CA ARG A 136 -2.23 -1.77 13.85
C ARG A 136 -0.89 -2.09 14.51
N GLN A 137 -0.67 -3.32 14.98
CA GLN A 137 0.62 -3.70 15.60
C GLN A 137 1.78 -3.59 14.61
N LEU A 138 1.61 -4.07 13.37
CA LEU A 138 2.62 -3.94 12.32
C LEU A 138 3.00 -2.48 12.06
N ILE A 139 1.99 -1.62 11.90
CA ILE A 139 2.19 -0.20 11.64
C ILE A 139 2.86 0.48 12.84
N LEU A 140 2.38 0.28 14.07
CA LEU A 140 2.92 0.96 15.24
C LEU A 140 4.33 0.50 15.61
N GLN A 141 4.64 -0.80 15.48
CA GLN A 141 6.00 -1.28 15.72
C GLN A 141 7.00 -0.69 14.71
N PHE A 142 6.59 -0.57 13.45
CA PHE A 142 7.41 0.08 12.44
C PHE A 142 7.54 1.59 12.67
N LYS A 143 6.40 2.26 12.82
CA LYS A 143 6.26 3.73 12.82
C LYS A 143 6.71 4.38 14.11
N ASP A 144 6.34 3.82 15.27
CA ASP A 144 6.55 4.47 16.57
C ASP A 144 7.65 3.79 17.40
N GLN A 145 7.83 2.47 17.25
CA GLN A 145 8.94 1.74 17.89
C GLN A 145 10.22 1.70 17.03
N ARG A 146 10.17 2.29 15.83
CA ARG A 146 11.31 2.45 14.90
C ARG A 146 11.97 1.13 14.49
N ASP A 147 11.22 0.03 14.44
CA ASP A 147 11.75 -1.23 13.95
C ASP A 147 11.83 -1.22 12.42
N THR A 148 12.88 -0.60 11.88
CA THR A 148 13.10 -0.46 10.43
C THR A 148 13.21 -1.80 9.71
N ARG A 149 13.41 -2.91 10.43
CA ARG A 149 13.45 -4.26 9.85
C ARG A 149 12.11 -4.61 9.19
N LEU A 150 11.01 -4.07 9.72
CA LEU A 150 9.65 -4.27 9.22
C LEU A 150 9.37 -3.59 7.88
N SER A 151 10.23 -2.66 7.43
CA SER A 151 10.09 -2.03 6.11
C SER A 151 10.00 -3.06 4.98
N ALA A 152 10.84 -4.10 5.01
CA ALA A 152 10.81 -5.19 4.03
C ALA A 152 9.51 -6.00 4.10
N CYS A 153 8.97 -6.20 5.32
CA CYS A 153 7.70 -6.88 5.51
C CYS A 153 6.53 -6.08 4.92
N LEU A 154 6.45 -4.78 5.22
CA LEU A 154 5.39 -3.90 4.71
C LEU A 154 5.49 -3.75 3.18
N ALA A 155 6.70 -3.52 2.66
CA ALA A 155 6.95 -3.41 1.23
C ALA A 155 6.57 -4.68 0.47
N ALA A 156 6.94 -5.86 0.99
CA ALA A 156 6.57 -7.14 0.37
C ALA A 156 5.05 -7.35 0.32
N LEU A 157 4.33 -7.03 1.40
CA LEU A 157 2.87 -7.16 1.44
C LEU A 157 2.20 -6.22 0.44
N LEU A 158 2.64 -4.96 0.37
CA LEU A 158 2.17 -3.99 -0.63
C LEU A 158 2.48 -4.46 -2.05
N ALA A 159 3.71 -4.93 -2.30
CA ALA A 159 4.15 -5.37 -3.62
C ALA A 159 3.39 -6.61 -4.10
N CYS A 160 3.18 -7.60 -3.23
CA CYS A 160 2.39 -8.79 -3.56
C CYS A 160 0.94 -8.42 -3.92
N PHE A 161 0.30 -7.56 -3.12
CA PHE A 161 -1.05 -7.07 -3.41
C PHE A 161 -1.10 -6.32 -4.74
N TYR A 162 -0.19 -5.37 -4.96
CA TYR A 162 -0.18 -4.55 -6.15
C TYR A 162 0.13 -5.36 -7.42
N ARG A 163 1.02 -6.36 -7.32
CA ARG A 163 1.29 -7.29 -8.41
C ARG A 163 0.04 -8.09 -8.79
N PHE A 164 -0.69 -8.60 -7.80
CA PHE A 164 -1.99 -9.23 -8.01
C PHE A 164 -2.95 -8.27 -8.74
N MET A 165 -3.04 -7.02 -8.27
CA MET A 165 -3.88 -6.00 -8.89
C MET A 165 -3.54 -5.78 -10.38
N CYS A 166 -2.25 -5.65 -10.70
CA CYS A 166 -1.76 -5.48 -12.07
C CYS A 166 -2.15 -6.65 -12.98
N SER A 167 -1.93 -7.88 -12.52
CA SER A 167 -2.21 -9.07 -13.31
C SER A 167 -3.71 -9.33 -13.52
N THR A 168 -4.56 -8.93 -12.57
CA THR A 168 -6.00 -9.25 -12.61
C THR A 168 -6.86 -8.10 -13.14
N PHE A 169 -6.55 -6.85 -12.80
CA PHE A 169 -7.39 -5.70 -13.13
C PHE A 169 -6.82 -4.80 -14.23
N TYR A 170 -5.50 -4.76 -14.42
CA TYR A 170 -4.85 -3.88 -15.39
C TYR A 170 -4.38 -4.60 -16.66
N ALA A 171 -4.18 -5.92 -16.62
CA ALA A 171 -3.93 -6.70 -17.82
C ALA A 171 -5.23 -6.78 -18.65
N ASN A 172 -5.15 -6.45 -19.95
CA ASN A 172 -6.25 -6.54 -20.95
C ASN A 172 -6.86 -7.95 -21.16
N ASN A 173 -6.75 -8.86 -20.20
CA ASN A 173 -7.40 -10.16 -20.28
C ASN A 173 -8.90 -9.99 -20.00
N ALA A 174 -9.64 -9.94 -21.11
CA ALA A 174 -11.09 -9.89 -21.26
C ALA A 174 -11.86 -11.09 -20.64
N ASN A 175 -11.50 -11.52 -19.43
CA ASN A 175 -12.19 -12.61 -18.75
C ASN A 175 -12.40 -12.32 -17.26
N MET A 176 -12.94 -11.14 -16.99
CA MET A 176 -13.61 -10.82 -15.73
C MET A 176 -14.76 -11.80 -15.42
N ARG A 177 -15.29 -12.50 -16.45
CA ARG A 177 -16.24 -13.61 -16.32
C ARG A 177 -15.60 -14.91 -15.79
N THR A 178 -14.31 -15.15 -16.00
CA THR A 178 -13.61 -16.35 -15.48
C THR A 178 -13.16 -16.18 -14.03
N VAL A 179 -12.83 -14.94 -13.62
CA VAL A 179 -12.56 -14.60 -12.20
C VAL A 179 -13.83 -14.70 -11.35
N LYS A 180 -15.01 -14.62 -11.96
CA LYS A 180 -16.32 -14.61 -11.30
C LYS A 180 -16.87 -15.97 -10.84
N SER A 181 -16.33 -17.10 -11.28
CA SER A 181 -16.83 -18.43 -10.86
C SER A 181 -15.75 -19.36 -10.30
N ARG A 182 -14.47 -19.08 -10.58
CA ARG A 182 -13.34 -19.72 -9.91
C ARG A 182 -12.66 -18.68 -9.03
N LEU A 183 -13.33 -18.33 -7.92
CA LEU A 183 -12.68 -17.65 -6.80
C LEU A 183 -11.32 -18.29 -6.58
N LEU A 184 -10.24 -17.53 -6.74
CA LEU A 184 -9.09 -17.38 -5.84
C LEU A 184 -8.92 -18.47 -4.73
N SER A 185 -8.97 -19.76 -5.08
CA SER A 185 -9.07 -20.86 -4.11
C SER A 185 -7.91 -21.85 -4.17
N SER A 186 -7.05 -21.80 -5.19
CA SER A 186 -5.81 -22.57 -5.18
C SER A 186 -4.61 -21.65 -4.93
N GLN A 187 -3.83 -21.97 -3.89
CA GLN A 187 -2.54 -21.32 -3.61
C GLN A 187 -1.65 -21.28 -4.86
N GLN A 188 -1.75 -22.31 -5.72
CA GLN A 188 -1.06 -22.38 -7.00
C GLN A 188 -1.39 -21.22 -7.95
N THR A 189 -2.66 -20.77 -8.01
CA THR A 189 -3.04 -19.65 -8.88
C THR A 189 -2.37 -18.35 -8.45
N LEU A 190 -2.35 -18.09 -7.14
CA LEU A 190 -1.68 -16.91 -6.57
C LEU A 190 -0.16 -16.94 -6.79
N GLN A 191 0.47 -18.12 -6.65
CA GLN A 191 1.88 -18.31 -6.98
C GLN A 191 2.15 -18.04 -8.47
N ASN A 192 1.33 -18.57 -9.38
CA ASN A 192 1.50 -18.35 -10.81
C ASN A 192 1.37 -16.86 -11.18
N ILE A 193 0.41 -16.15 -10.57
CA ILE A 193 0.29 -14.68 -10.73
C ILE A 193 1.56 -13.97 -10.24
N TYR A 194 2.10 -14.40 -9.10
CA TYR A 194 3.35 -13.85 -8.59
C TYR A 194 4.54 -14.11 -9.52
N HIS A 195 4.59 -15.20 -10.28
CA HIS A 195 5.71 -15.46 -11.21
C HIS A 195 5.48 -14.93 -12.64
N ALA A 196 4.25 -14.55 -13.00
CA ALA A 196 3.94 -14.06 -14.35
C ALA A 196 4.62 -12.72 -14.70
N PRO A 197 4.95 -12.45 -15.97
CA PRO A 197 5.45 -11.15 -16.39
C PRO A 197 4.52 -10.00 -15.98
N LEU A 198 5.08 -8.98 -15.34
CA LEU A 198 4.31 -7.86 -14.78
C LEU A 198 4.27 -6.69 -15.76
N ARG A 199 3.07 -6.27 -16.14
CA ARG A 199 2.84 -5.00 -16.84
C ARG A 199 2.36 -3.97 -15.83
N LEU A 200 3.14 -2.93 -15.65
CA LEU A 200 2.88 -1.88 -14.68
C LEU A 200 2.03 -0.76 -15.31
N PRO A 201 0.84 -0.44 -14.75
CA PRO A 201 0.07 0.71 -15.20
C PRO A 201 0.72 2.04 -14.78
N HIS A 202 1.47 2.03 -13.67
CA HIS A 202 2.19 3.20 -13.15
C HIS A 202 3.68 3.12 -13.50
N ASN A 203 4.28 4.25 -13.87
CA ASN A 203 5.70 4.35 -14.22
C ASN A 203 6.51 5.18 -13.19
N ALA A 204 5.86 5.67 -12.14
CA ALA A 204 6.49 6.33 -11.01
C ALA A 204 5.76 5.96 -9.71
N VAL A 205 6.49 5.89 -8.61
CA VAL A 205 5.94 5.70 -7.26
C VAL A 205 6.57 6.69 -6.28
N CYS A 206 5.73 7.33 -5.47
CA CYS A 206 6.14 8.23 -4.40
C CYS A 206 5.38 7.89 -3.12
N PHE A 207 5.69 8.58 -2.01
CA PHE A 207 5.04 8.37 -0.72
C PHE A 207 4.46 9.67 -0.18
N ILE A 208 3.47 9.56 0.70
CA ILE A 208 2.97 10.70 1.46
C ILE A 208 4.04 11.09 2.50
N PRO A 209 4.64 12.28 2.41
CA PRO A 209 5.63 12.73 3.38
C PRO A 209 5.00 12.89 4.77
N ALA A 210 5.74 12.46 5.78
CA ALA A 210 5.42 12.64 7.17
C ALA A 210 5.34 14.12 7.53
N THR A 211 4.51 14.45 8.52
CA THR A 211 4.49 15.81 9.06
C THR A 211 5.82 16.11 9.74
N ARG A 212 6.22 17.38 9.77
CA ARG A 212 7.46 17.81 10.44
C ARG A 212 7.52 17.38 11.91
N LYS A 213 6.39 17.40 12.62
CA LYS A 213 6.31 16.92 14.01
C LYS A 213 6.64 15.43 14.09
N ALA A 214 6.08 14.63 13.19
CA ALA A 214 6.33 13.19 13.13
C ALA A 214 7.78 12.88 12.73
N TYR A 215 8.31 13.57 11.71
CA TYR A 215 9.70 13.42 11.27
C TYR A 215 10.68 13.78 12.39
N ARG A 216 10.49 14.90 13.09
CA ARG A 216 11.35 15.28 14.24
C ARG A 216 11.27 14.27 15.39
N TYR A 217 10.08 13.73 15.66
CA TYR A 217 9.91 12.73 16.71
C TYR A 217 10.58 11.39 16.37
N ARG A 218 10.60 10.99 15.09
CA ARG A 218 11.13 9.68 14.66
C ARG A 218 12.59 9.73 14.21
N GLY A 219 13.03 10.84 13.63
CA GLY A 219 14.31 10.99 12.97
C GLY A 219 14.36 10.48 11.52
N PHE A 220 13.23 10.00 10.97
CA PHE A 220 13.12 9.49 9.61
C PHE A 220 11.66 9.54 9.13
N ASP A 221 11.46 9.39 7.82
CA ASP A 221 10.14 9.13 7.23
C ASP A 221 9.93 7.64 7.04
N HIS A 222 8.91 7.09 7.70
CA HIS A 222 8.69 5.66 7.71
C HIS A 222 8.24 5.13 6.34
N MET A 223 7.52 5.91 5.54
CA MET A 223 7.07 5.45 4.22
C MET A 223 8.13 5.60 3.14
N GLU A 224 9.16 6.41 3.35
CA GLU A 224 10.27 6.55 2.40
C GLU A 224 10.94 5.20 2.12
N LEU A 225 11.42 4.51 3.16
CA LEU A 225 12.10 3.22 3.01
C LEU A 225 11.17 2.13 2.46
N VAL A 226 9.92 2.07 2.94
CA VAL A 226 8.92 1.11 2.43
C VAL A 226 8.70 1.32 0.94
N THR A 227 8.63 2.57 0.49
CA THR A 227 8.37 2.92 -0.91
C THR A 227 9.55 2.63 -1.81
N GLN A 228 10.78 2.88 -1.35
CA GLN A 228 12.00 2.49 -2.07
C GLN A 228 12.08 0.96 -2.25
N LEU A 229 11.81 0.18 -1.20
CA LEU A 229 11.81 -1.29 -1.27
C LEU A 229 10.67 -1.83 -2.14
N PHE A 230 9.49 -1.21 -2.09
CA PHE A 230 8.36 -1.52 -2.97
C PHE A 230 8.70 -1.25 -4.43
N ALA A 231 9.30 -0.09 -4.72
CA ALA A 231 9.76 0.29 -6.05
C ALA A 231 10.78 -0.72 -6.59
N TYR A 232 11.76 -1.09 -5.77
CA TYR A 232 12.76 -2.12 -6.08
C TYR A 232 12.09 -3.47 -6.40
N ALA A 233 11.17 -3.94 -5.55
CA ALA A 233 10.54 -5.24 -5.71
C ALA A 233 9.71 -5.38 -7.00
N LEU A 234 9.21 -4.25 -7.53
CA LEU A 234 8.37 -4.22 -8.72
C LEU A 234 9.06 -3.67 -9.97
N GLY A 235 10.26 -3.10 -9.83
CA GLY A 235 10.95 -2.39 -10.92
C GLY A 235 10.26 -1.09 -11.34
N ILE A 236 9.55 -0.42 -10.42
CA ILE A 236 8.93 0.90 -10.67
C ILE A 236 9.94 2.00 -10.32
N SER A 237 9.95 3.12 -11.06
CA SER A 237 10.78 4.27 -10.72
C SER A 237 10.31 4.91 -9.41
N TYR A 238 11.16 4.91 -8.38
CA TYR A 238 10.94 5.69 -7.17
C TYR A 238 11.17 7.18 -7.43
N CYS A 239 10.32 8.04 -6.87
CA CYS A 239 10.42 9.49 -6.97
C CYS A 239 10.16 10.14 -5.60
N ASP A 240 11.17 10.77 -5.02
CA ASP A 240 11.04 11.60 -3.82
C ASP A 240 10.68 13.04 -4.20
N ILE A 241 9.38 13.28 -4.41
CA ILE A 241 8.88 14.48 -5.09
C ILE A 241 7.82 15.24 -4.30
N LEU A 242 7.19 14.60 -3.31
CA LEU A 242 6.18 15.20 -2.46
C LEU A 242 6.84 15.78 -1.22
N ILE A 243 6.68 17.08 -1.02
CA ILE A 243 7.16 17.78 0.18
C ILE A 243 5.99 18.38 0.95
N ARG A 244 6.19 18.61 2.25
CA ARG A 244 5.31 19.46 3.06
C ARG A 244 6.03 20.77 3.36
N PRO A 245 5.74 21.85 2.61
CA PRO A 245 6.38 23.14 2.84
C PRO A 245 6.14 23.63 4.26
N TYR A 246 7.03 24.50 4.73
CA TYR A 246 6.83 25.23 5.96
C TYR A 246 5.58 26.10 5.81
N ALA A 247 4.57 25.86 6.66
CA ALA A 247 3.54 26.86 6.89
C ALA A 247 4.20 28.06 7.60
N LEU A 248 4.74 29.00 6.81
CA LEU A 248 5.05 30.34 7.30
C LEU A 248 3.69 30.98 7.63
N ASP A 249 3.47 31.22 8.92
CA ASP A 249 2.31 31.91 9.51
C ASP A 249 0.90 31.41 9.18
N GLN A 250 0.46 30.39 9.90
CA GLN A 250 -0.97 30.18 10.22
C GLN A 250 -1.33 30.72 11.63
N ARG A 251 -0.70 31.82 12.06
CA ARG A 251 -1.05 32.49 13.32
C ARG A 251 -2.32 33.35 13.24
N GLN A 252 -2.95 33.46 12.06
CA GLN A 252 -4.17 34.26 11.85
C GLN A 252 -5.38 33.47 11.34
N LEU A 253 -5.45 32.16 11.58
CA LEU A 253 -6.58 31.36 11.10
C LEU A 253 -7.39 30.77 12.26
N SER A 254 -8.67 31.16 12.29
CA SER A 254 -9.72 30.79 13.22
C SER A 254 -10.01 29.29 13.21
N LYS A 255 -10.80 28.85 14.20
CA LYS A 255 -11.19 27.45 14.42
C LYS A 255 -11.91 26.83 13.21
N GLN A 256 -12.57 27.65 12.36
CA GLN A 256 -13.25 27.20 11.13
C GLN A 256 -12.29 27.05 9.94
N GLU A 257 -11.22 27.84 9.87
CA GLU A 257 -10.21 27.77 8.79
C GLU A 257 -9.26 26.57 8.94
N ARG A 258 -9.19 25.97 10.14
CA ARG A 258 -8.47 24.70 10.38
C ARG A 258 -9.12 23.48 9.75
N VAL A 259 -10.42 23.52 9.48
CA VAL A 259 -11.13 22.46 8.76
C VAL A 259 -11.03 22.64 7.25
N ALA A 260 -10.68 23.86 6.78
CA ALA A 260 -10.62 24.22 5.36
C ALA A 260 -9.21 24.20 4.73
N ASN A 261 -8.11 24.18 5.49
CA ASN A 261 -6.76 24.36 4.93
C ASN A 261 -5.87 23.11 4.98
N LEU A 262 -6.27 22.05 4.29
CA LEU A 262 -5.33 21.02 3.81
C LEU A 262 -4.72 21.38 2.45
N THR A 263 -5.41 22.24 1.68
CA THR A 263 -4.95 22.77 0.40
C THR A 263 -3.64 23.55 0.60
N GLY A 264 -2.59 23.14 -0.12
CA GLY A 264 -1.26 23.75 -0.05
C GLY A 264 -0.35 23.13 1.02
N THR A 265 -0.77 22.08 1.72
CA THR A 265 0.08 21.39 2.71
C THR A 265 1.02 20.36 2.09
N ILE A 266 0.80 19.97 0.83
CA ILE A 266 1.73 19.17 0.04
C ILE A 266 2.04 19.91 -1.27
N SER A 267 3.30 19.87 -1.69
CA SER A 267 3.77 20.42 -2.97
C SER A 267 4.63 19.40 -3.69
N VAL A 268 4.76 19.57 -5.01
CA VAL A 268 5.58 18.71 -5.87
C VAL A 268 6.82 19.49 -6.32
N LEU A 269 8.00 18.86 -6.20
CA LEU A 269 9.29 19.50 -6.51
C LEU A 269 9.61 19.61 -8.01
N GLN A 270 8.91 18.86 -8.85
CA GLN A 270 9.21 18.76 -10.28
C GLN A 270 7.94 18.59 -11.12
N ASP A 271 8.04 18.88 -12.41
CA ASP A 271 6.99 18.56 -13.37
C ASP A 271 6.83 17.03 -13.51
N MET A 272 5.58 16.58 -13.55
CA MET A 272 5.21 15.17 -13.60
C MET A 272 4.54 14.80 -14.93
N SER A 273 4.73 15.59 -15.99
CA SER A 273 4.23 15.29 -17.32
C SER A 273 4.61 13.87 -17.76
N ASN A 274 3.67 13.16 -18.38
CA ASN A 274 3.81 11.77 -18.82
C ASN A 274 4.04 10.73 -17.68
N LYS A 275 3.91 11.14 -16.41
CA LYS A 275 3.99 10.21 -15.27
C LYS A 275 2.60 9.77 -14.84
N ARG A 276 2.41 8.45 -14.76
CA ARG A 276 1.28 7.80 -14.07
C ARG A 276 1.79 7.40 -12.70
N VAL A 277 1.41 8.15 -11.69
CA VAL A 277 2.04 8.14 -10.36
C VAL A 277 1.23 7.29 -9.40
N LEU A 278 1.89 6.34 -8.75
CA LEU A 278 1.33 5.62 -7.60
C LEU A 278 1.82 6.26 -6.30
N VAL A 279 0.89 6.68 -5.44
CA VAL A 279 1.17 7.29 -4.14
C VAL A 279 1.00 6.25 -3.03
N LEU A 280 2.02 6.07 -2.19
CA LEU A 280 1.98 5.15 -1.05
C LEU A 280 1.77 5.87 0.30
N ASP A 281 1.02 5.23 1.20
CA ASP A 281 0.89 5.66 2.60
C ASP A 281 0.70 4.44 3.52
N ASP A 282 0.82 4.64 4.84
CA ASP A 282 0.58 3.57 5.81
C ASP A 282 -0.91 3.35 6.08
N VAL A 283 -1.65 4.43 6.38
CA VAL A 283 -3.04 4.33 6.84
C VAL A 283 -3.92 5.41 6.24
N ILE A 284 -5.02 4.98 5.62
CA ILE A 284 -6.11 5.87 5.21
C ILE A 284 -7.08 6.05 6.38
N THR A 285 -7.20 7.30 6.85
CA THR A 285 -8.17 7.74 7.86
C THR A 285 -9.24 8.62 7.23
N THR A 286 -9.07 9.94 7.18
CA THR A 286 -10.04 10.83 6.50
C THR A 286 -9.73 11.00 5.00
N GLY A 287 -8.63 10.41 4.52
CA GLY A 287 -8.14 10.63 3.16
C GLY A 287 -7.55 12.01 2.89
N ALA A 288 -7.47 12.88 3.91
CA ALA A 288 -6.97 14.25 3.80
C ALA A 288 -5.62 14.35 3.07
N SER A 289 -4.60 13.62 3.55
CA SER A 289 -3.26 13.63 2.94
C SER A 289 -3.25 13.09 1.52
N MET A 290 -4.00 12.03 1.26
CA MET A 290 -4.11 11.43 -0.07
C MET A 290 -4.74 12.44 -1.05
N ARG A 291 -5.90 13.02 -0.72
CA ARG A 291 -6.57 14.02 -1.56
C ARG A 291 -5.65 15.20 -1.90
N GLU A 292 -4.90 15.66 -0.91
CA GLU A 292 -3.95 16.76 -1.09
C GLU A 292 -2.77 16.38 -2.00
N ALA A 293 -2.25 15.15 -1.88
CA ALA A 293 -1.22 14.66 -2.78
C ALA A 293 -1.74 14.51 -4.22
N ALA A 294 -2.96 13.99 -4.42
CA ALA A 294 -3.58 13.91 -5.74
C ALA A 294 -3.73 15.30 -6.38
N ARG A 295 -4.22 16.28 -5.60
CA ARG A 295 -4.34 17.68 -6.04
C ARG A 295 -2.98 18.24 -6.47
N ALA A 296 -1.95 18.09 -5.64
CA ALA A 296 -0.62 18.61 -5.92
C ALA A 296 0.01 17.95 -7.17
N LEU A 297 -0.09 16.63 -7.31
CA LEU A 297 0.42 15.88 -8.46
C LEU A 297 -0.28 16.25 -9.77
N LYS A 298 -1.59 16.42 -9.75
CA LYS A 298 -2.35 16.86 -10.92
C LYS A 298 -2.00 18.28 -11.34
N GLN A 299 -1.79 19.18 -10.38
CA GLN A 299 -1.30 20.54 -10.67
C GLN A 299 0.12 20.54 -11.22
N ALA A 300 0.91 19.52 -10.91
CA ALA A 300 2.22 19.28 -11.50
C ALA A 300 2.16 18.45 -12.81
N ASN A 301 1.01 18.43 -13.49
CA ASN A 301 0.82 17.78 -14.80
C ASN A 301 0.95 16.25 -14.83
N ALA A 302 0.79 15.55 -13.70
CA ALA A 302 0.72 14.09 -13.70
C ALA A 302 -0.39 13.59 -14.64
N ALA A 303 -0.05 12.63 -15.50
CA ALA A 303 -0.98 12.06 -16.48
C ALA A 303 -2.09 11.24 -15.81
N ASP A 304 -1.73 10.52 -14.74
CA ASP A 304 -2.67 9.83 -13.88
C ASP A 304 -2.11 9.73 -12.45
N VAL A 305 -2.99 9.62 -11.46
CA VAL A 305 -2.61 9.47 -10.06
C VAL A 305 -3.49 8.40 -9.41
N SER A 306 -2.87 7.37 -8.84
CA SER A 306 -3.51 6.37 -7.99
C SER A 306 -2.87 6.32 -6.60
N ALA A 307 -3.58 5.77 -5.62
CA ALA A 307 -3.10 5.60 -4.26
C ALA A 307 -3.16 4.13 -3.83
N LEU A 308 -2.16 3.71 -3.06
CA LEU A 308 -2.12 2.42 -2.38
C LEU A 308 -1.65 2.61 -0.94
N ALA A 309 -2.48 2.22 0.02
CA ALA A 309 -2.12 2.26 1.44
C ALA A 309 -2.00 0.87 2.05
N PHE A 310 -1.24 0.75 3.14
CA PHE A 310 -1.17 -0.52 3.86
C PHE A 310 -2.50 -0.87 4.53
N ALA A 311 -3.15 0.09 5.20
CA ALA A 311 -4.41 -0.15 5.88
C ALA A 311 -5.45 0.97 5.71
N ARG A 312 -6.73 0.62 5.92
CA ARG A 312 -7.87 1.55 5.97
C ARG A 312 -8.59 1.43 7.32
N VAL A 313 -8.78 2.56 8.00
CA VAL A 313 -9.69 2.66 9.16
C VAL A 313 -11.11 2.76 8.65
N TRP A 314 -12.05 1.95 9.14
CA TRP A 314 -13.45 1.98 8.73
C TRP A 314 -14.33 1.70 9.93
#